data_AF-A0A971RQ45-F1
#
_entry.id   AF-A0A971RQ45-F1
#
_cell.length_a   1.000
_cell.length_b   1.000
_cell.length_c   1.000
_cell.angle_alpha   90.00
_cell.angle_beta   90.00
_cell.angle_gamma   90.00
#
_symmetry.space_group_name_H-M   'P 1'
#
loop_
_entity.id
_entity.type
_entity.pdbx_description
1 polymer ?
#
loop_
_entity_poly.entity_id
_entity_poly.type
_entity_poly.pdbx_seq_one_letter_code
_entity_poly.pdbx_strand_id
1 'polypeptide(L)'
;MTGIVIQLLLAFRELRLLVSYVSNNSFPQPLSEEEEAYYLDLWEKYQDDTARQKLVEHNLRLVAHIAKKYESAGEDPEDLISIGSIGLMKAVRTF
;
A
#
# COMPACT_ATOMS: atom_id res chain seq x y z
N MET A 1 -5.75 -21.91 -39.60
CA MET A 1 -6.59 -20.87 -38.97
C MET A 1 -6.71 -21.07 -37.46
N THR A 2 -7.02 -22.27 -36.96
CA THR A 2 -7.18 -22.54 -35.52
C THR A 2 -5.90 -22.41 -34.69
N GLY A 3 -4.75 -22.85 -35.19
CA GLY A 3 -3.47 -22.77 -34.46
C GLY A 3 -3.00 -21.35 -34.17
N ILE A 4 -3.19 -20.41 -35.10
CA ILE A 4 -2.84 -18.99 -34.92
C ILE A 4 -3.73 -18.35 -33.85
N VAL A 5 -5.02 -18.69 -33.83
CA VAL A 5 -5.95 -18.20 -32.80
C VAL A 5 -5.56 -18.72 -31.42
N ILE A 6 -5.15 -19.99 -31.30
CA ILE A 6 -4.66 -20.55 -30.03
C ILE A 6 -3.37 -19.85 -29.58
N GLN A 7 -2.41 -19.63 -30.48
CA GLN A 7 -1.16 -18.93 -30.14
C GLN A 7 -1.40 -17.49 -29.70
N LEU A 8 -2.32 -16.78 -30.37
CA LEU A 8 -2.72 -15.43 -29.95
C LEU A 8 -3.36 -15.44 -28.56
N LEU A 9 -4.28 -16.38 -28.28
CA LEU A 9 -4.90 -16.51 -26.96
C LEU A 9 -3.88 -16.80 -25.85
N LEU A 10 -2.89 -17.65 -26.12
CA LEU A 10 -1.80 -17.92 -25.18
C LEU A 10 -0.95 -16.66 -24.96
N ALA A 11 -0.58 -15.95 -26.01
CA ALA A 11 0.16 -14.69 -25.89
C ALA A 11 -0.62 -13.63 -25.09
N PHE A 12 -1.93 -13.53 -25.29
CA PHE A 12 -2.80 -12.66 -24.48
C PHE A 12 -2.86 -13.07 -23.00
N ARG A 13 -2.85 -14.37 -22.70
CA ARG A 13 -2.78 -14.86 -21.32
C ARG A 13 -1.48 -14.47 -20.64
N GLU A 14 -0.35 -14.67 -21.31
CA GLU A 14 0.97 -14.30 -20.79
C GLU A 14 1.09 -12.78 -20.62
N LEU A 15 0.57 -11.99 -21.57
CA LEU A 15 0.51 -10.54 -21.45
C LEU A 15 -0.32 -10.10 -20.24
N ARG A 16 -1.47 -10.74 -20.00
CA ARG A 16 -2.31 -10.45 -18.84
C ARG A 16 -1.61 -10.79 -17.52
N LEU A 17 -0.88 -11.90 -17.47
CA LEU A 17 -0.08 -12.28 -16.30
C LEU A 17 1.04 -11.26 -16.04
N LEU A 18 1.73 -10.81 -17.09
CA LEU A 18 2.76 -9.79 -16.99
C LEU A 18 2.19 -8.45 -16.50
N VAL A 19 1.08 -7.99 -17.09
CA VAL A 19 0.39 -6.76 -16.65
C VAL A 19 -0.05 -6.86 -15.20
N SER A 20 -0.56 -8.02 -14.76
CA SER A 20 -0.94 -8.25 -13.37
C SER A 20 0.26 -8.22 -12.42
N TYR A 21 1.39 -8.78 -12.83
CA TYR A 21 2.62 -8.77 -12.03
C TYR A 21 3.17 -7.36 -11.85
N VAL A 22 3.18 -6.55 -12.92
CA VAL A 22 3.65 -5.16 -12.89
C VAL A 22 2.65 -4.24 -12.16
N SER A 23 1.36 -4.51 -12.27
CA SER A 23 0.30 -3.71 -11.62
C SER A 23 0.12 -4.04 -10.13
N ASN A 24 0.84 -5.03 -9.60
CA ASN A 24 0.76 -5.44 -8.21
C ASN A 24 1.50 -4.43 -7.32
N ASN A 25 0.99 -3.19 -7.26
CA ASN A 25 1.38 -2.24 -6.24
C ASN A 25 0.93 -2.81 -4.90
N SER A 26 1.87 -3.37 -4.13
CA SER A 26 1.58 -3.99 -2.82
C SER A 26 0.91 -3.04 -1.82
N PHE A 27 0.92 -1.73 -2.09
CA PHE A 27 0.30 -0.70 -1.27
C PHE A 27 -0.76 0.08 -2.05
N PRO A 28 -1.92 0.38 -1.45
CA PRO A 28 -2.92 1.27 -2.06
C PRO A 28 -2.33 2.64 -2.38
N GLN A 29 -2.98 3.35 -3.31
CA GLN A 29 -2.56 4.72 -3.65
C GLN A 29 -2.80 5.67 -2.49
N PRO A 30 -2.01 6.75 -2.33
CA PRO A 30 -2.28 7.77 -1.33
C PRO A 30 -3.69 8.33 -1.49
N LEU A 31 -4.32 8.68 -0.38
CA LEU A 31 -5.57 9.42 -0.38
C LEU A 31 -5.34 10.83 -0.92
N SER A 32 -6.36 11.43 -1.51
CA SER A 32 -6.38 12.88 -1.74
C SER A 32 -6.48 13.64 -0.42
N GLU A 33 -6.11 14.92 -0.43
CA GLU A 33 -6.20 15.79 0.76
C GLU A 33 -7.64 15.86 1.32
N GLU A 34 -8.65 15.87 0.43
CA GLU A 34 -10.07 15.88 0.81
C GLU A 34 -10.49 14.56 1.49
N GLU A 35 -10.06 13.42 0.96
CA GLU A 35 -10.35 12.10 1.54
C GLU A 35 -9.63 11.92 2.88
N GLU A 36 -8.38 12.37 2.99
CA GLU A 36 -7.62 12.31 4.23
C GLU A 36 -8.28 13.15 5.32
N ALA A 37 -8.67 14.40 5.00
CA ALA A 37 -9.42 15.25 5.91
C ALA A 37 -10.76 14.62 6.34
N TYR A 38 -11.47 13.97 5.42
CA TYR A 38 -12.71 13.25 5.71
C TYR A 38 -12.50 12.09 6.71
N TYR A 39 -11.49 11.25 6.50
CA TYR A 39 -11.23 10.13 7.41
C TYR A 39 -10.67 10.58 8.76
N LEU A 40 -9.90 11.66 8.80
CA LEU A 40 -9.47 12.28 10.06
C LEU A 40 -10.67 12.80 10.86
N ASP A 41 -11.60 13.49 10.21
CA ASP A 41 -12.83 13.99 10.85
C ASP A 41 -13.70 12.84 11.41
N LEU A 42 -13.82 11.74 10.66
CA LEU A 42 -14.53 10.54 11.13
C LEU A 42 -13.87 9.91 12.36
N TRP A 43 -12.54 9.83 12.37
CA TRP A 43 -11.79 9.33 13.52
C TRP A 43 -11.97 10.25 14.73
N GLU A 44 -11.81 11.55 14.56
CA GLU A 44 -11.91 12.54 15.64
C GLU A 44 -13.31 12.52 16.29
N LYS A 45 -14.37 12.50 15.47
CA LYS A 45 -15.75 12.60 15.96
C LYS A 45 -16.33 11.29 16.47
N TYR A 46 -16.02 10.19 15.79
CA TYR A 46 -16.72 8.92 16.01
C TYR A 46 -15.80 7.79 16.45
N GLN A 47 -14.48 8.02 16.51
CA GLN A 47 -13.48 6.99 16.78
C GLN A 47 -13.67 5.77 15.85
N ASP A 48 -13.98 6.05 14.57
CA ASP A 48 -14.25 5.03 13.57
C ASP A 48 -12.95 4.26 13.21
N ASP A 49 -12.88 3.00 13.63
CA ASP A 49 -11.75 2.12 13.35
C ASP A 49 -11.51 1.90 11.84
N THR A 50 -12.55 1.99 11.02
CA THR A 50 -12.45 1.88 9.55
C THR A 50 -11.72 3.08 8.99
N ALA A 51 -12.02 4.28 9.48
CA ALA A 51 -11.34 5.50 9.08
C ALA A 51 -9.86 5.45 9.47
N ARG A 52 -9.56 5.03 10.71
CA ARG A 52 -8.19 4.78 11.18
C ARG A 52 -7.45 3.78 10.31
N GLN A 53 -8.10 2.66 9.96
CA GLN A 53 -7.50 1.63 9.11
C GLN A 53 -7.20 2.17 7.71
N LYS A 54 -8.12 2.95 7.11
CA LYS A 54 -7.91 3.59 5.81
C LYS A 54 -6.71 4.53 5.82
N LEU A 55 -6.62 5.39 6.84
CA LEU A 55 -5.48 6.30 6.99
C LEU A 55 -4.15 5.53 7.11
N VAL A 56 -4.12 4.44 7.89
CA VAL A 56 -2.91 3.62 8.02
C VAL A 56 -2.54 2.93 6.71
N GLU A 57 -3.47 2.21 6.07
CA GLU A 57 -3.21 1.41 4.87
C GLU A 57 -2.69 2.25 3.71
N HIS A 58 -3.29 3.42 3.48
CA HIS A 58 -2.92 4.34 2.41
C HIS A 58 -1.59 5.06 2.67
N ASN A 59 -1.10 5.07 3.92
CA ASN A 59 0.19 5.63 4.30
C ASN A 59 1.30 4.58 4.54
N LEU A 60 1.02 3.28 4.43
CA LEU A 60 2.05 2.24 4.62
C LEU A 60 3.23 2.34 3.64
N ARG A 61 3.01 2.90 2.44
CA ARG A 61 4.08 3.16 1.46
C ARG A 61 5.15 4.11 2.02
N LEU A 62 4.75 5.07 2.87
CA LEU A 62 5.67 5.99 3.54
C LEU A 62 6.61 5.22 4.48
N VAL A 63 6.09 4.25 5.22
CA VAL A 63 6.88 3.39 6.12
C VAL A 63 7.95 2.65 5.33
N ALA A 64 7.58 1.99 4.24
CA ALA A 64 8.53 1.28 3.39
C ALA A 64 9.62 2.24 2.82
N HIS A 65 9.23 3.44 2.40
CA HIS A 65 10.17 4.44 1.89
C HIS A 65 11.14 4.94 2.97
N ILE A 66 10.66 5.13 4.20
CA ILE A 66 11.49 5.55 5.33
C ILE A 66 12.42 4.41 5.75
N ALA A 67 11.91 3.18 5.92
CA ALA A 67 12.69 2.02 6.31
C ALA A 67 13.90 1.79 5.39
N LYS A 68 13.72 1.94 4.07
CA LYS A 68 14.81 1.85 3.08
C LYS A 68 15.95 2.85 3.33
N LYS A 69 15.68 4.02 3.92
CA LYS A 69 16.75 4.98 4.27
C LYS A 69 17.59 4.52 5.46
N TYR A 70 17.02 3.68 6.34
CA TYR A 70 17.68 3.16 7.53
C TYR A 70 18.29 1.77 7.35
N GLU A 71 18.09 1.13 6.21
CA GLU A 71 18.68 -0.19 5.86
C GLU A 71 20.22 -0.22 6.00
N SER A 72 20.90 0.90 5.72
CA SER A 72 22.37 1.02 5.88
C SER A 72 22.86 1.02 7.32
N ALA A 73 21.97 1.10 8.32
CA ALA A 73 22.32 1.09 9.74
C ALA A 73 22.62 -0.32 10.29
N GLY A 74 22.43 -1.37 9.48
CA GLY A 74 22.68 -2.77 9.87
C GLY A 74 21.51 -3.44 10.61
N GLU A 75 20.36 -2.78 10.70
CA GLU A 75 19.11 -3.32 11.23
C GLU A 75 18.37 -4.12 10.16
N ASP A 76 17.58 -5.12 10.56
CA ASP A 76 16.76 -5.90 9.65
C ASP A 76 15.68 -5.01 9.00
N PRO A 77 15.61 -4.94 7.65
CA PRO A 77 14.56 -4.21 6.94
C PRO A 77 13.14 -4.57 7.39
N GLU A 78 12.88 -5.83 7.73
CA GLU A 78 11.56 -6.29 8.19
C GLU A 78 11.22 -5.74 9.58
N ASP A 79 12.21 -5.64 10.47
CA ASP A 79 12.05 -5.02 11.78
C ASP A 79 11.79 -3.52 11.66
N LEU A 80 12.53 -2.84 10.77
CA LEU A 80 12.31 -1.41 10.50
C LEU A 80 10.90 -1.13 9.96
N ILE A 81 10.41 -1.97 9.05
CA ILE A 81 9.04 -1.88 8.53
C ILE A 81 8.03 -2.13 9.64
N SER A 82 8.25 -3.14 10.48
CA SER A 82 7.35 -3.49 11.59
C SER A 82 7.26 -2.36 12.63
N ILE A 83 8.40 -1.84 13.07
CA ILE A 83 8.49 -0.71 14.01
C ILE A 83 7.85 0.55 13.41
N GLY A 84 8.16 0.86 12.14
CA GLY A 84 7.57 2.00 11.45
C GLY A 84 6.06 1.89 11.28
N SER A 85 5.53 0.68 11.03
CA SER A 85 4.09 0.43 10.93
C SER A 85 3.39 0.63 12.28
N ILE A 86 4.00 0.19 13.37
CA ILE A 86 3.51 0.46 14.73
C ILE A 86 3.55 1.96 15.03
N GLY A 87 4.61 2.66 14.62
CA GLY A 87 4.74 4.11 14.74
C GLY A 87 3.62 4.84 13.99
N LEU A 88 3.34 4.45 12.74
CA LEU A 88 2.26 5.00 11.93
C LEU A 88 0.89 4.78 12.59
N MET A 89 0.59 3.57 13.05
CA MET A 89 -0.67 3.28 13.74
C MET A 89 -0.86 4.12 15.01
N LYS A 90 0.23 4.40 15.74
CA LYS A 90 0.19 5.29 16.91
C LYS A 90 0.00 6.75 16.50
N ALA A 91 0.67 7.20 15.44
CA ALA A 91 0.52 8.56 14.94
C ALA A 91 -0.92 8.88 14.56
N VAL A 92 -1.57 8.01 13.77
CA VAL A 92 -3.00 8.15 13.40
C VAL A 92 -3.95 8.09 14.60
N ARG A 93 -3.53 7.52 15.73
CA ARG A 93 -4.35 7.53 16.96
C ARG A 93 -4.26 8.88 17.70
N THR A 94 -3.12 9.56 17.60
CA THR A 94 -2.84 10.80 18.33
C THR A 94 -3.26 12.04 17.55
N PHE A 95 -3.19 11.98 16.23
CA PHE A 95 -3.80 12.95 15.31
C PHE A 95 -5.26 12.58 15.05
#